data_AF-A0A2P5GKS4-F1
#
_entry.id   AF-A0A2P5GKS4-F1
#
_cell.length_a   1.000
_cell.length_b   1.000
_cell.length_c   1.000
_cell.angle_alpha   90.00
_cell.angle_beta   90.00
_cell.angle_gamma   90.00
#
_symmetry.space_group_name_H-M   'P 1'
#
loop_
_entity.id
_entity.type
_entity.pdbx_description
1 polymer ?
#
loop_
_entity_poly.entity_id
_entity_poly.type
_entity_poly.pdbx_seq_one_letter_code
_entity_poly.pdbx_strand_id
1 'polypeptide(L)'
;MQALTLVEGSITLTSEQCLRCGNCLFACPAGAINGIHAPSRYYRQETLVAPLSLHPPDTAELLVWHRLYHIRAVACDADKQPGWALAVARLNLVLLKYQEPVWRLQPPVDPQINIAKRALLPAGNNIVHSASVPTGKRLLRQLYPRFSETVVKVDPQRCLLCGACTRVCPENVLRLTEHVFETESVRCTACKNCLAVCPSQALTLEEGPKEAFINQQALFTVRCPNCQRAFAAWENESSLCPLCRQHQHGMRSTCC
;
A
#
# COMPACT_ATOMS: atom_id res chain seq x y z
N MET A 1 16.75 17.76 4.28
CA MET A 1 15.89 18.67 3.49
C MET A 1 14.67 17.89 3.03
N GLN A 2 13.46 18.41 3.25
CA GLN A 2 12.19 17.75 2.93
C GLN A 2 11.51 18.51 1.78
N ALA A 3 11.34 17.84 0.63
CA ALA A 3 10.72 18.47 -0.53
C ALA A 3 9.23 18.77 -0.35
N LEU A 4 8.54 18.00 0.49
CA LEU A 4 7.12 18.17 0.82
C LEU A 4 6.99 18.60 2.27
N THR A 5 6.32 19.72 2.52
CA THR A 5 6.01 20.19 3.88
C THR A 5 4.53 20.48 4.03
N LEU A 6 4.01 20.30 5.24
CA LEU A 6 2.63 20.64 5.60
C LEU A 6 2.67 21.94 6.39
N VAL A 7 2.10 23.00 5.84
CA VAL A 7 2.02 24.33 6.48
C VAL A 7 0.55 24.72 6.52
N GLU A 8 0.01 24.93 7.73
CA GLU A 8 -1.39 25.37 7.94
C GLU A 8 -2.44 24.52 7.21
N GLY A 9 -2.22 23.20 7.14
CA GLY A 9 -3.11 22.26 6.45
C GLY A 9 -2.95 22.22 4.93
N SER A 10 -2.07 23.04 4.34
CA SER A 10 -1.72 23.02 2.92
C SER A 10 -0.38 22.33 2.69
N ILE A 11 -0.31 21.52 1.63
CA ILE A 11 0.94 20.85 1.22
C ILE A 11 1.70 21.81 0.29
N THR A 12 2.95 22.11 0.61
CA THR A 12 3.84 22.87 -0.27
C THR A 12 4.98 21.99 -0.78
N LEU A 13 5.28 22.14 -2.08
CA LEU A 13 6.39 21.45 -2.74
C LEU A 13 7.53 22.44 -2.97
N THR A 14 8.64 22.25 -2.26
CA THR A 14 9.87 23.00 -2.50
C THR A 14 10.58 22.40 -3.70
N SER A 15 10.41 23.02 -4.87
CA SER A 15 10.89 22.49 -6.16
C SER A 15 12.39 22.21 -6.18
N GLU A 16 13.20 23.06 -5.54
CA GLU A 16 14.67 22.91 -5.43
C GLU A 16 15.11 21.68 -4.64
N GLN A 17 14.26 21.20 -3.72
CA GLN A 17 14.53 20.01 -2.91
C GLN A 17 13.88 18.76 -3.51
N CYS A 18 13.04 18.91 -4.55
CA CYS A 18 12.36 17.81 -5.20
C CYS A 18 13.29 17.07 -6.17
N LEU A 19 13.59 15.82 -5.86
CA LEU A 19 14.44 14.96 -6.70
C LEU A 19 13.71 14.39 -7.93
N ARG A 20 12.42 14.71 -8.11
CA ARG A 20 11.56 14.22 -9.21
C ARG A 20 11.58 12.69 -9.38
N CYS A 21 11.78 11.95 -8.29
CA CYS A 21 11.88 10.48 -8.31
C CYS A 21 10.52 9.77 -8.49
N GLY A 22 9.39 10.46 -8.23
CA GLY A 22 8.06 9.88 -8.33
C GLY A 22 7.60 9.06 -7.13
N ASN A 23 8.46 8.70 -6.17
CA ASN A 23 8.12 7.84 -5.02
C ASN A 23 6.91 8.34 -4.21
N CYS A 24 6.72 9.65 -4.08
CA CYS A 24 5.56 10.22 -3.38
C CYS A 24 4.22 9.81 -4.01
N LEU A 25 4.18 9.56 -5.32
CA LEU A 25 3.00 9.13 -6.06
C LEU A 25 2.57 7.70 -5.72
N PHE A 26 3.49 6.88 -5.21
CA PHE A 26 3.23 5.50 -4.76
C PHE A 26 3.11 5.39 -3.23
N ALA A 27 3.72 6.32 -2.50
CA ALA A 27 3.65 6.37 -1.05
C ALA A 27 2.31 6.92 -0.52
N CYS A 28 1.67 7.86 -1.22
CA CYS A 28 0.48 8.53 -0.73
C CYS A 28 -0.73 7.57 -0.62
N PRO A 29 -1.27 7.31 0.58
CA PRO A 29 -2.36 6.35 0.78
C PRO A 29 -3.71 6.84 0.25
N ALA A 30 -3.87 8.16 0.11
CA ALA A 30 -5.09 8.77 -0.43
C ALA A 30 -5.02 9.01 -1.94
N GLY A 31 -3.83 8.99 -2.54
CA GLY A 31 -3.61 9.43 -3.92
C GLY A 31 -3.82 10.94 -4.11
N ALA A 32 -3.49 11.74 -3.10
CA ALA A 32 -3.75 13.18 -3.08
C ALA A 32 -2.62 14.04 -3.67
N ILE A 33 -1.48 13.45 -4.03
CA ILE A 33 -0.34 14.18 -4.59
C ILE A 33 -0.65 14.57 -6.04
N ASN A 34 -0.69 15.88 -6.29
CA ASN A 34 -0.90 16.48 -7.61
C ASN A 34 0.32 17.32 -8.01
N GLY A 35 0.45 17.65 -9.30
CA GLY A 35 1.55 18.50 -9.82
C GLY A 35 2.92 17.83 -9.93
N ILE A 36 2.99 16.52 -9.67
CA ILE A 36 4.18 15.68 -9.89
C ILE A 36 3.76 14.52 -10.80
N HIS A 37 4.61 14.15 -11.76
CA HIS A 37 4.38 13.04 -12.68
C HIS A 37 5.42 11.95 -12.47
N ALA A 38 5.02 10.69 -12.71
CA ALA A 38 5.95 9.58 -12.69
C ALA A 38 7.04 9.79 -13.76
N PRO A 39 8.33 9.57 -13.42
CA PRO A 39 9.42 9.78 -14.37
C PRO A 39 9.26 8.85 -15.58
N SER A 40 9.52 9.39 -16.77
CA SER A 40 9.56 8.56 -17.98
C SER A 40 10.79 7.65 -17.93
N ARG A 41 10.61 6.38 -18.25
CA ARG A 41 11.69 5.39 -18.35
C ARG A 41 11.78 4.85 -19.76
N TYR A 42 12.99 4.44 -20.12
CA TYR A 42 13.31 3.90 -21.43
C TYR A 42 13.38 2.38 -21.36
N TYR A 43 12.82 1.72 -22.35
CA TYR A 43 12.82 0.26 -22.41
C TYR A 43 12.92 -0.23 -23.85
N ARG A 44 13.45 -1.43 -23.99
CA ARG A 44 13.52 -2.15 -25.26
C ARG A 44 13.19 -3.60 -24.96
N GLN A 45 12.19 -4.13 -25.66
CA GLN A 45 11.63 -5.45 -25.35
C GLN A 45 11.25 -5.52 -23.86
N GLU A 46 11.74 -6.50 -23.12
CA GLU A 46 11.43 -6.72 -21.71
C GLU A 46 12.47 -6.07 -20.76
N THR A 47 13.32 -5.17 -21.24
CA THR A 47 14.43 -4.62 -20.46
C THR A 47 14.34 -3.10 -20.34
N LEU A 48 14.38 -2.56 -19.10
CA LEU A 48 14.66 -1.14 -18.88
C LEU A 48 16.10 -0.83 -19.25
N VAL A 49 16.31 0.21 -20.05
CA VAL A 49 17.62 0.59 -20.59
C VAL A 49 17.96 2.03 -20.25
N ALA A 50 19.23 2.40 -20.45
CA ALA A 50 19.71 3.75 -20.26
C ALA A 50 18.98 4.77 -21.17
N PRO A 51 18.90 6.06 -20.76
CA PRO A 51 19.42 6.61 -19.51
C PRO A 51 18.58 6.19 -18.29
N LEU A 52 19.24 5.61 -17.29
CA LEU A 52 18.60 5.24 -16.02
C LEU A 52 18.61 6.44 -15.07
N SER A 53 17.53 6.62 -14.31
CA SER A 53 17.43 7.69 -13.32
C SER A 53 18.43 7.48 -12.18
N LEU A 54 18.99 8.58 -11.67
CA LEU A 54 19.90 8.54 -10.51
C LEU A 54 19.22 7.92 -9.28
N HIS A 55 17.97 8.30 -9.04
CA HIS A 55 17.13 7.68 -8.02
C HIS A 55 16.35 6.52 -8.66
N PRO A 56 16.54 5.28 -8.18
CA PRO A 56 15.83 4.14 -8.72
C PRO A 56 14.34 4.20 -8.33
N PRO A 57 13.46 3.58 -9.14
CA PRO A 57 12.05 3.40 -8.80
C PRO A 57 11.89 2.62 -7.50
N ASP A 58 10.79 2.86 -6.79
CA ASP A 58 10.39 2.00 -5.70
C ASP A 58 9.75 0.69 -6.21
N THR A 59 9.53 -0.26 -5.28
CA THR A 59 8.95 -1.56 -5.63
C THR A 59 7.56 -1.42 -6.25
N ALA A 60 6.76 -0.45 -5.79
CA ALA A 60 5.42 -0.20 -6.29
C ALA A 60 5.44 0.21 -7.77
N GLU A 61 6.31 1.15 -8.15
CA GLU A 61 6.48 1.53 -9.55
C GLU A 61 6.94 0.35 -10.41
N LEU A 62 7.93 -0.42 -9.93
CA LEU A 62 8.45 -1.58 -10.65
C LEU A 62 7.41 -2.69 -10.84
N LEU A 63 6.50 -2.87 -9.88
CA LEU A 63 5.36 -3.78 -10.03
C LEU A 63 4.42 -3.35 -11.15
N VAL A 64 4.21 -2.03 -11.35
CA VAL A 64 3.42 -1.54 -12.49
C VAL A 64 4.13 -1.82 -13.82
N TRP A 65 5.44 -1.56 -13.90
CA TRP A 65 6.25 -1.94 -15.07
C TRP A 65 6.20 -3.44 -15.36
N HIS A 66 6.27 -4.26 -14.30
CA HIS A 66 6.18 -5.71 -14.42
C HIS A 66 4.81 -6.13 -14.98
N ARG A 67 3.71 -5.60 -14.44
CA ARG A 67 2.37 -6.07 -14.78
C ARG A 67 1.86 -5.53 -16.12
N LEU A 68 2.08 -4.24 -16.40
CA LEU A 68 1.50 -3.55 -17.55
C LEU A 68 2.40 -3.54 -18.79
N TYR A 69 3.73 -3.54 -18.59
CA TYR A 69 4.69 -3.43 -19.69
C TYR A 69 5.50 -4.71 -19.89
N HIS A 70 5.23 -5.75 -19.09
CA HIS A 70 5.92 -7.05 -19.14
C HIS A 70 7.44 -6.95 -19.04
N ILE A 71 7.97 -5.92 -18.39
CA ILE A 71 9.41 -5.79 -18.16
C ILE A 71 9.88 -6.86 -17.18
N ARG A 72 11.03 -7.46 -17.47
CA ARG A 72 11.67 -8.55 -16.70
C ARG A 72 13.17 -8.35 -16.49
N ALA A 73 13.72 -7.22 -16.89
CA ALA A 73 15.13 -6.92 -16.66
C ALA A 73 15.40 -5.42 -16.61
N VAL A 74 16.55 -5.07 -16.05
CA VAL A 74 17.18 -3.77 -16.22
C VAL A 74 18.62 -3.95 -16.69
N ALA A 75 19.02 -3.17 -17.68
CA ALA A 75 20.38 -3.12 -18.17
C ALA A 75 21.16 -2.07 -17.36
N CYS A 76 21.87 -2.51 -16.32
CA CYS A 76 22.67 -1.64 -15.46
C CYS A 76 23.97 -2.32 -15.01
N ASP A 77 25.00 -1.51 -14.81
CA ASP A 77 26.23 -1.92 -14.14
C ASP A 77 26.02 -1.79 -12.62
N ALA A 78 25.98 -2.91 -11.91
CA ALA A 78 25.64 -2.95 -10.49
C ALA A 78 26.66 -2.22 -9.60
N ASP A 79 27.93 -2.17 -10.03
CA ASP A 79 28.99 -1.49 -9.28
C ASP A 79 28.87 0.02 -9.43
N LYS A 80 28.48 0.49 -10.61
CA LYS A 80 28.26 1.92 -10.89
C LYS A 80 26.89 2.41 -10.43
N GLN A 81 25.89 1.54 -10.39
CA GLN A 81 24.48 1.89 -10.09
C GLN A 81 23.88 0.94 -9.03
N PRO A 82 24.46 0.88 -7.81
CA PRO A 82 24.02 -0.07 -6.78
C PRO A 82 22.57 0.15 -6.34
N GLY A 83 22.04 1.38 -6.48
CA GLY A 83 20.64 1.68 -6.19
C GLY A 83 19.65 0.90 -7.07
N TRP A 84 19.96 0.72 -8.36
CA TRP A 84 19.13 -0.06 -9.28
C TRP A 84 19.19 -1.56 -8.97
N ALA A 85 20.37 -2.06 -8.65
CA ALA A 85 20.54 -3.44 -8.20
C ALA A 85 19.71 -3.73 -6.94
N LEU A 86 19.74 -2.81 -5.96
CA LEU A 86 18.94 -2.93 -4.74
C LEU A 86 17.44 -2.85 -5.01
N ALA A 87 16.99 -1.97 -5.91
CA ALA A 87 15.58 -1.87 -6.28
C ALA A 87 15.06 -3.16 -6.92
N VAL A 88 15.83 -3.77 -7.82
CA VAL A 88 15.50 -5.08 -8.42
C VAL A 88 15.49 -6.18 -7.37
N ALA A 89 16.44 -6.19 -6.43
CA ALA A 89 16.44 -7.17 -5.34
C ALA A 89 15.18 -7.06 -4.47
N ARG A 90 14.79 -5.84 -4.07
CA ARG A 90 13.55 -5.58 -3.32
C ARG A 90 12.30 -6.00 -4.08
N LEU A 91 12.25 -5.71 -5.38
CA LEU A 91 11.17 -6.16 -6.26
C LEU A 91 11.08 -7.69 -6.28
N ASN A 92 12.21 -8.37 -6.48
CA ASN A 92 12.24 -9.83 -6.61
C ASN A 92 11.74 -10.54 -5.34
N LEU A 93 12.04 -10.01 -4.15
CA LEU A 93 11.48 -10.53 -2.89
C LEU A 93 9.95 -10.48 -2.87
N VAL A 94 9.35 -9.44 -3.46
CA VAL A 94 7.89 -9.31 -3.59
C VAL A 94 7.35 -10.22 -4.70
N LEU A 95 7.99 -10.26 -5.87
CA LEU A 95 7.58 -11.11 -6.99
C LEU A 95 7.61 -12.61 -6.63
N LEU A 96 8.59 -13.04 -5.84
CA LEU A 96 8.64 -14.41 -5.33
C LEU A 96 7.43 -14.74 -4.45
N LYS A 97 7.02 -13.82 -3.57
CA LYS A 97 5.78 -13.99 -2.78
C LYS A 97 4.53 -13.99 -3.67
N TYR A 98 4.54 -13.22 -4.75
CA TYR A 98 3.47 -13.20 -5.74
C TYR A 98 3.46 -14.40 -6.69
N GLN A 99 4.51 -15.23 -6.66
CA GLN A 99 4.72 -16.34 -7.60
C GLN A 99 4.81 -15.84 -9.06
N GLU A 100 5.45 -14.69 -9.25
CA GLU A 100 5.66 -14.02 -10.53
C GLU A 100 7.13 -14.13 -10.99
N PRO A 101 7.43 -14.02 -12.30
CA PRO A 101 8.79 -14.10 -12.81
C PRO A 101 9.66 -12.93 -12.32
N VAL A 102 10.81 -13.27 -11.72
CA VAL A 102 11.76 -12.30 -11.17
C VAL A 102 12.48 -11.51 -12.27
N TRP A 103 12.91 -10.30 -11.91
CA TRP A 103 13.70 -9.45 -12.78
C TRP A 103 15.18 -9.79 -12.73
N ARG A 104 15.86 -9.63 -13.87
CA ARG A 104 17.31 -9.85 -14.00
C ARG A 104 18.06 -8.53 -14.13
N LEU A 105 19.27 -8.49 -13.57
CA LEU A 105 20.27 -7.48 -13.93
C LEU A 105 20.99 -7.95 -15.19
N GLN A 106 21.03 -7.11 -16.21
CA GLN A 106 21.77 -7.35 -17.45
C GLN A 106 22.89 -6.32 -17.55
N PRO A 107 24.05 -6.69 -18.13
CA PRO A 107 25.07 -5.71 -18.42
C PRO A 107 24.51 -4.66 -19.41
N PRO A 108 24.87 -3.37 -19.27
CA PRO A 108 24.46 -2.36 -20.22
C PRO A 108 25.00 -2.73 -21.61
N VAL A 109 24.12 -2.66 -22.62
CA VAL A 109 24.54 -2.86 -24.01
C VAL A 109 25.28 -1.60 -24.45
N ASP A 110 26.61 -1.69 -24.54
CA ASP A 110 27.45 -0.62 -25.06
C ASP A 110 27.09 -0.37 -26.54
N PRO A 111 26.76 0.87 -26.95
CA PRO A 111 26.54 1.19 -28.36
C PRO A 111 27.81 1.06 -29.23
N GLN A 112 28.99 0.69 -28.69
CA GLN A 112 30.17 0.28 -29.47
C GLN A 112 29.93 -1.04 -30.24
N ILE A 113 28.97 -1.02 -31.15
CA ILE A 113 28.73 -2.09 -32.10
C ILE A 113 29.66 -1.83 -33.27
N ASN A 114 30.63 -2.74 -33.45
CA ASN A 114 31.42 -2.90 -34.68
C ASN A 114 30.49 -2.80 -35.90
N ILE A 115 30.51 -1.64 -36.55
CA ILE A 115 29.65 -1.29 -37.71
C ILE A 115 29.79 -2.35 -38.82
N ALA A 116 30.96 -2.98 -38.93
CA ALA A 116 31.26 -4.03 -39.89
C ALA A 116 30.44 -5.33 -39.72
N LYS A 117 29.92 -5.65 -38.52
CA LYS A 117 29.18 -6.91 -38.26
C LYS A 117 27.65 -6.78 -38.40
N ARG A 118 27.13 -5.55 -38.55
CA ARG A 118 25.67 -5.30 -38.61
C ARG A 118 25.06 -5.43 -40.00
N ALA A 119 25.89 -5.50 -41.05
CA ALA A 119 25.41 -5.60 -42.44
C ALA A 119 24.82 -6.98 -42.80
N LEU A 120 24.99 -8.00 -41.94
CA LEU A 120 24.65 -9.39 -42.27
C LEU A 120 23.55 -10.00 -41.38
N LEU A 121 23.00 -9.25 -40.42
CA LEU A 121 21.94 -9.74 -39.54
C LEU A 121 20.64 -8.98 -39.84
N PRO A 122 19.49 -9.67 -39.97
CA PRO A 122 18.20 -8.97 -40.06
C PRO A 122 18.05 -8.10 -38.82
N ALA A 123 17.73 -6.82 -39.02
CA ALA A 123 17.59 -5.82 -37.98
C ALA A 123 16.43 -6.20 -37.04
N GLY A 124 16.70 -7.09 -36.09
CA GLY A 124 15.82 -7.35 -34.95
C GLY A 124 15.54 -6.04 -34.23
N ASN A 125 14.27 -5.79 -33.94
CA ASN A 125 13.70 -4.53 -33.48
C ASN A 125 14.52 -3.89 -32.32
N ASN A 126 15.46 -3.01 -32.67
CA ASN A 126 16.36 -2.32 -31.74
C ASN A 126 15.75 -1.02 -31.18
N ILE A 127 14.45 -0.82 -31.38
CA ILE A 127 13.75 0.42 -31.04
C ILE A 127 13.67 0.56 -29.52
N VAL A 128 14.12 1.72 -29.03
CA VAL A 128 13.95 2.12 -27.63
C VAL A 128 12.64 2.89 -27.52
N HIS A 129 11.78 2.45 -26.63
CA HIS A 129 10.53 3.11 -26.28
C HIS A 129 10.70 3.88 -24.96
N SER A 130 9.83 4.87 -24.74
CA SER A 130 9.76 5.60 -23.47
C SER A 130 8.33 5.68 -22.97
N ALA A 131 8.12 5.47 -21.67
CA ALA A 131 6.81 5.65 -21.05
C ALA A 131 6.93 6.03 -19.57
N SER A 132 5.87 6.66 -19.05
CA SER A 132 5.62 6.80 -17.61
C SER A 132 4.49 5.85 -17.22
N VAL A 133 4.53 5.36 -15.98
CA VAL A 133 3.50 4.44 -15.47
C VAL A 133 2.38 5.19 -14.73
N PRO A 134 1.15 4.66 -14.73
CA PRO A 134 0.11 5.14 -13.82
C PRO A 134 0.49 4.85 -12.36
N THR A 135 -0.04 5.66 -11.43
CA THR A 135 0.45 5.70 -10.04
C THR A 135 -0.66 5.46 -9.00
N GLY A 136 -0.25 5.18 -7.76
CA GLY A 136 -1.13 5.15 -6.59
C GLY A 136 -1.51 3.75 -6.11
N LYS A 137 -1.76 3.62 -4.81
CA LYS A 137 -2.03 2.32 -4.17
C LYS A 137 -3.29 1.61 -4.67
N ARG A 138 -4.32 2.36 -5.08
CA ARG A 138 -5.56 1.77 -5.63
C ARG A 138 -5.33 1.02 -6.93
N LEU A 139 -4.40 1.51 -7.76
CA LEU A 139 -3.99 0.83 -8.98
C LEU A 139 -3.29 -0.49 -8.64
N LEU A 140 -2.34 -0.49 -7.70
CA LEU A 140 -1.63 -1.72 -7.30
C LEU A 140 -2.58 -2.79 -6.80
N ARG A 141 -3.61 -2.40 -6.03
CA ARG A 141 -4.71 -3.29 -5.63
C ARG A 141 -5.42 -3.92 -6.84
N GLN A 142 -5.70 -3.14 -7.89
CA GLN A 142 -6.34 -3.65 -9.11
C GLN A 142 -5.42 -4.60 -9.88
N LEU A 143 -4.12 -4.32 -9.92
CA LEU A 143 -3.12 -5.13 -10.61
C LEU A 143 -2.81 -6.45 -9.88
N TYR A 144 -2.84 -6.43 -8.54
CA TYR A 144 -2.49 -7.55 -7.66
C TYR A 144 -3.60 -7.83 -6.62
N PRO A 145 -4.84 -8.18 -7.03
CA PRO A 145 -5.98 -8.30 -6.13
C PRO A 145 -5.90 -9.50 -5.18
N ARG A 146 -4.99 -10.45 -5.45
CA ARG A 146 -4.75 -11.62 -4.59
C ARG A 146 -3.95 -11.28 -3.34
N PHE A 147 -3.34 -10.09 -3.27
CA PHE A 147 -2.43 -9.72 -2.20
C PHE A 147 -2.78 -8.37 -1.60
N SER A 148 -2.52 -8.24 -0.31
CA SER A 148 -2.66 -6.99 0.45
C SER A 148 -1.28 -6.49 0.86
N GLU A 149 -0.96 -5.24 0.53
CA GLU A 149 0.27 -4.57 1.00
C GLU A 149 0.22 -4.28 2.50
N THR A 150 -0.97 -4.19 3.08
CA THR A 150 -1.17 -3.92 4.50
C THR A 150 -2.44 -4.58 4.97
N VAL A 151 -2.40 -5.18 6.15
CA VAL A 151 -3.56 -5.84 6.78
C VAL A 151 -3.90 -5.12 8.08
N VAL A 152 -5.18 -4.77 8.25
CA VAL A 152 -5.68 -4.23 9.52
C VAL A 152 -6.02 -5.39 10.45
N LYS A 153 -5.52 -5.36 11.68
CA LYS A 153 -5.87 -6.30 12.74
C LYS A 153 -6.71 -5.60 13.80
N VAL A 154 -7.74 -6.28 14.27
CA VAL A 154 -8.63 -5.81 15.35
C VAL A 154 -8.41 -6.71 16.56
N ASP A 155 -8.20 -6.10 17.71
CA ASP A 155 -8.16 -6.78 18.99
C ASP A 155 -9.57 -6.83 19.60
N PRO A 156 -10.22 -8.00 19.68
CA PRO A 156 -11.58 -8.12 20.20
C PRO A 156 -11.71 -7.71 21.67
N GLN A 157 -10.65 -7.86 22.47
CA GLN A 157 -10.67 -7.56 23.90
C GLN A 157 -10.68 -6.05 24.17
N ARG A 158 -10.07 -5.27 23.27
CA ARG A 158 -10.06 -3.79 23.34
C ARG A 158 -11.13 -3.14 22.49
N CYS A 159 -11.64 -3.81 21.45
CA CYS A 159 -12.59 -3.22 20.52
C CYS A 159 -13.96 -3.01 21.17
N LEU A 160 -14.43 -1.76 21.16
CA LEU A 160 -15.73 -1.38 21.72
C LEU A 160 -16.90 -1.52 20.73
N LEU A 161 -16.66 -2.00 19.51
CA LEU A 161 -17.66 -2.11 18.43
C LEU A 161 -18.42 -0.80 18.16
N CYS A 162 -17.77 0.36 18.34
CA CYS A 162 -18.41 1.69 18.20
C CYS A 162 -18.58 2.18 16.75
N GLY A 163 -17.97 1.49 15.79
CA GLY A 163 -18.02 1.84 14.36
C GLY A 163 -17.28 3.13 13.96
N ALA A 164 -16.50 3.76 14.84
CA ALA A 164 -15.75 4.97 14.46
C ALA A 164 -14.77 4.70 13.31
N CYS A 165 -14.04 3.57 13.39
CA CYS A 165 -13.09 3.14 12.36
C CYS A 165 -13.73 2.82 11.01
N THR A 166 -14.97 2.31 11.01
CA THR A 166 -15.69 1.99 9.76
C THR A 166 -16.11 3.26 9.04
N ARG A 167 -16.62 4.27 9.79
CA ARG A 167 -17.05 5.56 9.23
C ARG A 167 -15.92 6.40 8.64
N VAL A 168 -14.71 6.35 9.20
CA VAL A 168 -13.58 7.16 8.72
C VAL A 168 -12.73 6.49 7.65
N CYS A 169 -13.00 5.22 7.32
CA CYS A 169 -12.20 4.47 6.36
C CYS A 169 -12.63 4.81 4.93
N PRO A 170 -11.84 5.57 4.14
CA PRO A 170 -12.24 5.94 2.78
C PRO A 170 -12.32 4.73 1.83
N GLU A 171 -11.63 3.65 2.19
CA GLU A 171 -11.59 2.41 1.40
C GLU A 171 -12.61 1.37 1.89
N ASN A 172 -13.44 1.68 2.89
CA ASN A 172 -14.40 0.75 3.52
C ASN A 172 -13.81 -0.65 3.79
N VAL A 173 -12.60 -0.69 4.37
CA VAL A 173 -11.87 -1.92 4.75
C VAL A 173 -12.57 -2.66 5.88
N LEU A 174 -13.19 -1.89 6.78
CA LEU A 174 -13.88 -2.39 7.96
C LEU A 174 -15.37 -2.07 7.78
N ARG A 175 -16.24 -3.07 7.95
CA ARG A 175 -17.69 -2.89 7.95
C ARG A 175 -18.26 -3.45 9.25
N LEU A 176 -19.22 -2.73 9.82
CA LEU A 176 -19.90 -3.10 11.05
C LEU A 176 -21.40 -3.07 10.76
N THR A 177 -22.05 -4.21 10.93
CA THR A 177 -23.50 -4.39 10.89
C THR A 177 -23.99 -4.85 12.26
N GLU A 178 -25.29 -5.09 12.42
CA GLU A 178 -25.84 -5.61 13.69
C GLU A 178 -25.32 -7.02 14.04
N HIS A 179 -24.97 -7.82 13.04
CA HIS A 179 -24.64 -9.25 13.22
C HIS A 179 -23.22 -9.62 12.80
N VAL A 180 -22.52 -8.75 12.07
CA VAL A 180 -21.21 -9.06 11.50
C VAL A 180 -20.28 -7.86 11.58
N PHE A 181 -19.06 -8.12 12.03
CA PHE A 181 -17.90 -7.28 11.79
C PHE A 181 -17.04 -7.90 10.67
N GLU A 182 -16.93 -7.19 9.55
CA GLU A 182 -16.21 -7.65 8.37
C GLU A 182 -14.91 -6.85 8.17
N THR A 183 -13.84 -7.55 7.79
CA THR A 183 -12.59 -6.94 7.33
C THR A 183 -12.20 -7.49 5.96
N GLU A 184 -11.96 -6.59 5.01
CA GLU A 184 -11.55 -6.93 3.63
C GLU A 184 -10.14 -6.40 3.38
N SER A 185 -9.12 -7.26 3.56
CA SER A 185 -7.73 -6.83 3.70
C SER A 185 -7.16 -6.15 2.45
N VAL A 186 -7.56 -6.58 1.27
CA VAL A 186 -7.04 -6.10 -0.03
C VAL A 186 -7.27 -4.61 -0.25
N ARG A 187 -8.25 -4.02 0.43
CA ARG A 187 -8.64 -2.62 0.22
C ARG A 187 -7.81 -1.63 1.00
N CYS A 188 -7.04 -2.08 1.98
CA CYS A 188 -6.30 -1.19 2.86
C CYS A 188 -5.16 -0.47 2.12
N THR A 189 -5.18 0.86 2.16
CA THR A 189 -4.08 1.70 1.64
C THR A 189 -3.12 2.19 2.73
N ALA A 190 -3.30 1.74 3.98
CA ALA A 190 -2.52 2.18 5.14
C ALA A 190 -2.61 3.68 5.47
N CYS A 191 -3.78 4.31 5.25
CA CYS A 191 -4.00 5.73 5.60
C CYS A 191 -4.03 6.02 7.11
N LYS A 192 -4.15 5.00 7.96
CA LYS A 192 -4.14 5.07 9.43
C LYS A 192 -5.28 5.86 10.09
N ASN A 193 -6.28 6.34 9.35
CA ASN A 193 -7.47 7.00 9.92
C ASN A 193 -8.16 6.16 11.01
N CYS A 194 -8.26 4.85 10.77
CA CYS A 194 -8.89 3.92 11.72
C CYS A 194 -8.12 3.80 13.04
N LEU A 195 -6.78 3.89 13.01
CA LEU A 195 -5.94 3.90 14.20
C LEU A 195 -6.12 5.22 14.97
N ALA A 196 -6.13 6.34 14.25
CA ALA A 196 -6.24 7.68 14.85
C ALA A 196 -7.59 7.90 15.56
N VAL A 197 -8.69 7.37 15.02
CA VAL A 197 -10.03 7.58 15.59
C VAL A 197 -10.39 6.56 16.69
N CYS A 198 -9.60 5.52 16.90
CA CYS A 198 -9.99 4.43 17.81
C CYS A 198 -9.72 4.82 19.27
N PRO A 199 -10.76 5.07 20.10
CA PRO A 199 -10.55 5.53 21.47
C PRO A 199 -9.89 4.49 22.37
N SER A 200 -10.06 3.21 22.06
CA SER A 200 -9.46 2.10 22.80
C SER A 200 -8.19 1.52 22.15
N GLN A 201 -7.69 2.16 21.08
CA GLN A 201 -6.48 1.74 20.36
C GLN A 201 -6.48 0.26 19.96
N ALA A 202 -7.65 -0.29 19.63
CA ALA A 202 -7.87 -1.72 19.35
C ALA A 202 -7.38 -2.18 17.96
N LEU A 203 -6.74 -1.30 17.18
CA LEU A 203 -6.38 -1.56 15.79
C LEU A 203 -4.86 -1.47 15.59
N THR A 204 -4.30 -2.40 14.82
CA THR A 204 -2.91 -2.37 14.36
C THR A 204 -2.82 -2.62 12.85
N LEU A 205 -1.69 -2.25 12.25
CA LEU A 205 -1.40 -2.54 10.84
C LEU A 205 -0.22 -3.48 10.74
N GLU A 206 -0.36 -4.51 9.92
CA GLU A 206 0.73 -5.41 9.55
C GLU A 206 1.13 -5.16 8.10
N GLU A 207 2.42 -4.98 7.86
CA GLU A 207 2.95 -4.81 6.51
C GLU A 207 2.98 -6.14 5.74
N GLY A 208 2.78 -6.05 4.43
CA GLY A 208 2.70 -7.17 3.50
C GLY A 208 3.93 -7.31 2.59
N PRO A 209 3.77 -7.96 1.42
CA PRO A 209 2.51 -8.51 0.91
C PRO A 209 2.06 -9.77 1.66
N LYS A 210 0.75 -9.87 1.91
CA LYS A 210 0.06 -11.07 2.44
C LYS A 210 -1.08 -11.47 1.51
N GLU A 211 -1.49 -12.73 1.51
CA GLU A 211 -2.69 -13.13 0.77
C GLU A 211 -3.91 -12.33 1.24
N ALA A 212 -4.69 -11.85 0.28
CA ALA A 212 -5.92 -11.13 0.53
C ALA A 212 -6.97 -12.07 1.12
N PHE A 213 -7.78 -11.56 2.04
CA PHE A 213 -8.85 -12.30 2.69
C PHE A 213 -10.00 -11.37 3.05
N ILE A 214 -11.18 -11.97 3.18
CA ILE A 214 -12.33 -11.38 3.84
C ILE A 214 -12.55 -12.17 5.12
N ASN A 215 -12.56 -11.50 6.26
CA ASN A 215 -12.85 -12.10 7.55
C ASN A 215 -14.17 -11.54 8.07
N GLN A 216 -15.11 -12.41 8.40
CA GLN A 216 -16.41 -12.05 8.98
C GLN A 216 -16.49 -12.67 10.38
N GLN A 217 -16.64 -11.81 11.38
CA GLN A 217 -16.82 -12.23 12.76
C GLN A 217 -18.26 -11.95 13.17
N ALA A 218 -18.94 -12.96 13.69
CA ALA A 218 -20.30 -12.82 14.20
C ALA A 218 -20.33 -11.87 15.41
N LEU A 219 -21.40 -11.09 15.48
CA LEU A 219 -21.70 -10.19 16.58
C LEU A 219 -23.04 -10.55 17.20
N PHE A 220 -23.11 -10.33 18.51
CA PHE A 220 -24.29 -10.59 19.31
C PHE A 220 -24.81 -9.29 19.91
N THR A 221 -26.13 -9.18 20.03
CA THR A 221 -26.75 -8.10 20.79
C THR A 221 -26.99 -8.59 22.21
N VAL A 222 -26.21 -8.07 23.15
CA VAL A 222 -26.27 -8.45 24.57
C VAL A 222 -26.81 -7.30 25.40
N ARG A 223 -27.56 -7.61 26.47
CA ARG A 223 -28.02 -6.61 27.44
C ARG A 223 -27.05 -6.50 28.61
N CYS A 224 -26.68 -5.28 28.97
CA CYS A 224 -25.81 -5.02 30.11
C CYS A 224 -26.52 -5.32 31.43
N PRO A 225 -25.94 -6.13 32.34
CA PRO A 225 -26.59 -6.45 33.61
C PRO A 225 -26.73 -5.24 34.55
N ASN A 226 -25.90 -4.20 34.38
CA ASN A 226 -25.95 -2.97 35.19
C ASN A 226 -26.98 -1.95 34.67
N CYS A 227 -26.88 -1.55 33.39
CA CYS A 227 -27.74 -0.50 32.84
C CYS A 227 -28.88 -0.99 31.93
N GLN A 228 -28.97 -2.29 31.66
CA GLN A 228 -29.97 -2.95 30.82
C GLN A 228 -30.01 -2.53 29.33
N ARG A 229 -29.09 -1.66 28.91
CA ARG A 229 -28.92 -1.27 27.50
C ARG A 229 -28.41 -2.45 26.67
N ALA A 230 -28.99 -2.62 25.49
CA ALA A 230 -28.49 -3.53 24.47
C ALA A 230 -27.25 -2.93 23.78
N PHE A 231 -26.24 -3.76 23.52
CA PHE A 231 -25.01 -3.35 22.82
C PHE A 231 -24.42 -4.53 22.04
N ALA A 232 -23.62 -4.22 21.02
CA ALA A 232 -22.91 -5.23 20.23
C ALA A 232 -21.75 -5.84 21.03
N ALA A 233 -21.59 -7.15 20.95
CA ALA A 233 -20.54 -7.92 21.60
C ALA A 233 -19.98 -9.00 20.66
N TRP A 234 -18.73 -9.40 20.90
CA TRP A 234 -18.06 -10.49 20.17
C TRP A 234 -18.52 -11.89 20.60
N GLU A 235 -19.06 -12.00 21.82
CA GLU A 235 -19.48 -13.24 22.46
C GLU A 235 -20.95 -13.10 22.89
N ASN A 236 -21.69 -14.22 22.89
CA ASN A 236 -23.10 -14.26 23.29
C ASN A 236 -23.25 -14.47 24.81
N GLU A 237 -22.46 -13.74 25.60
CA GLU A 237 -22.42 -13.87 27.05
C GLU A 237 -22.74 -12.54 27.73
N SER A 238 -23.45 -12.60 28.85
CA SER A 238 -23.80 -11.41 29.63
C SER A 238 -22.53 -10.70 30.10
N SER A 239 -22.37 -9.45 29.69
CA SER A 239 -21.19 -8.64 30.03
C SER A 239 -21.56 -7.17 30.22
N LEU A 240 -20.71 -6.44 30.93
CA LEU A 240 -20.89 -5.00 31.11
C LEU A 240 -20.68 -4.28 29.76
N CYS A 241 -21.56 -3.33 29.42
CA CYS A 241 -21.37 -2.51 28.23
C CYS A 241 -20.11 -1.63 28.35
N PRO A 242 -19.57 -1.12 27.23
CA PRO A 242 -18.38 -0.25 27.24
C PRO A 242 -18.44 0.92 28.23
N LEU A 243 -19.63 1.54 28.39
CA LEU A 243 -19.83 2.65 29.32
C LEU A 243 -19.78 2.18 30.79
N CYS A 244 -20.53 1.13 31.13
CA CYS A 244 -20.55 0.60 32.49
C CYS A 244 -19.19 0.03 32.93
N ARG A 245 -18.36 -0.47 32.00
CA ARG A 245 -16.98 -0.90 32.30
C ARG A 245 -16.06 0.25 32.69
N GLN A 246 -16.30 1.45 32.15
CA GLN A 246 -15.45 2.63 32.38
C GLN A 246 -15.81 3.40 33.66
N HIS A 247 -17.02 3.22 34.19
CA HIS A 247 -17.44 3.85 35.44
C HIS A 247 -17.23 2.90 36.64
N GLN A 248 -16.15 3.08 37.40
CA GLN A 248 -15.94 2.39 38.69
C GLN A 248 -16.83 2.92 39.83
N HIS A 249 -17.37 4.14 39.70
CA HIS A 249 -18.31 4.73 40.66
C HIS A 249 -19.57 5.17 39.94
N GLY A 250 -20.67 4.46 40.18
CA GLY A 250 -21.96 4.74 39.56
C GLY A 250 -22.53 6.08 40.04
N MET A 251 -22.75 7.01 39.12
CA MET A 251 -23.81 8.01 39.31
C MET A 251 -25.15 7.38 38.95
N ARG A 252 -25.61 6.47 39.81
CA ARG A 252 -27.03 6.13 39.98
C ARG A 252 -27.26 5.91 41.47
N SER A 253 -27.26 7.01 42.22
CA SER A 253 -28.12 7.10 43.39
C SER A 253 -29.54 6.78 42.92
N THR A 254 -30.10 5.77 43.57
CA THR A 254 -31.53 5.48 43.69
C THR A 254 -32.39 6.74 43.50
N CYS A 255 -33.18 6.81 42.44
CA CYS A 255 -34.45 7.51 42.52
C CYS A 255 -35.49 6.44 42.82
N CYS A 256 -35.99 6.53 44.06
CA CYS A 256 -37.22 5.90 44.53
C CYS A 256 -38.40 6.25 43.63
#